data_AF-D6PDP3-F1
#
_entry.id   AF-D6PDP3-F1
#
_cell.length_a   1.000
_cell.length_b   1.000
_cell.length_c   1.000
_cell.angle_alpha   90.00
_cell.angle_beta   90.00
_cell.angle_gamma   90.00
#
_symmetry.space_group_name_H-M   'P 1'
#
loop_
_entity.id
_entity.type
_entity.pdbx_description
1 polymer ?
#
loop_
_entity_poly.entity_id
_entity_poly.type
_entity_poly.pdbx_seq_one_letter_code
_entity_poly.pdbx_strand_id
1 'polypeptide(L)'
;MELTARRKTVTFDNDEFIRAETTIESLASLRAAFTKDGLVTAGNSSGINDGTASLVLANSAALETHKVNPLARIIAYGFGGCRRASWAWDQCPPVKWHWNERA
;
A
#
# COMPACT_ATOMS: atom_id res chain seq x y z
N MET A 1 8.66 -8.43 -14.46
CA MET A 1 8.30 -7.61 -15.65
C MET A 1 9.51 -7.49 -16.54
N GLU A 2 9.37 -7.58 -17.86
CA GLU A 2 10.49 -7.35 -18.79
C GLU A 2 10.46 -5.91 -19.31
N LEU A 3 11.61 -5.24 -19.27
CA LEU A 3 11.82 -3.87 -19.73
C LEU A 3 12.81 -3.87 -20.89
N THR A 4 12.52 -3.11 -21.95
CA THR A 4 13.48 -2.89 -23.04
C THR A 4 14.28 -1.62 -22.77
N ALA A 5 15.56 -1.75 -22.42
CA ALA A 5 16.47 -0.63 -22.24
C ALA A 5 17.54 -0.65 -23.34
N ARG A 6 17.57 0.38 -24.21
CA ARG A 6 18.59 0.56 -25.27
C ARG A 6 18.92 -0.73 -26.05
N ARG A 7 17.88 -1.47 -26.47
CA ARG A 7 17.94 -2.77 -27.21
C ARG A 7 18.31 -4.01 -26.38
N LYS A 8 18.34 -3.92 -25.06
CA LYS A 8 18.51 -5.08 -24.16
C LYS A 8 17.23 -5.29 -23.35
N THR A 9 16.83 -6.54 -23.20
CA THR A 9 15.76 -6.94 -22.27
C THR A 9 16.33 -7.06 -20.87
N VAL A 10 15.70 -6.41 -19.90
CA VAL A 10 16.07 -6.43 -18.49
C VAL A 10 14.87 -6.92 -17.68
N THR A 11 15.10 -7.84 -16.75
CA THR A 11 14.06 -8.29 -15.81
C THR A 11 13.98 -7.31 -14.65
N PHE A 12 12.77 -6.84 -14.36
CA PHE A 12 12.42 -6.03 -13.20
C PHE A 12 11.47 -6.86 -12.31
N ASP A 13 11.97 -7.29 -11.17
CA ASP A 13 11.33 -8.23 -10.25
C ASP A 13 11.50 -7.85 -8.76
N ASN A 14 12.22 -6.76 -8.48
CA ASN A 14 12.47 -6.25 -7.14
C ASN A 14 11.91 -4.83 -7.00
N ASP A 15 11.42 -4.49 -5.81
CA ASP A 15 10.95 -3.13 -5.50
C ASP A 15 12.12 -2.14 -5.48
N GLU A 16 12.07 -1.12 -6.33
CA GLU A 16 13.16 -0.15 -6.50
C GLU A 16 13.24 0.92 -5.41
N PHE A 17 12.15 1.12 -4.65
CA PHE A 17 12.04 2.25 -3.71
C PHE A 17 12.78 2.03 -2.39
N ILE A 18 13.18 0.79 -2.11
CA ILE A 18 13.80 0.41 -0.84
C ILE A 18 15.23 0.98 -0.74
N ARG A 19 15.50 1.74 0.33
CA ARG A 19 16.82 2.30 0.65
C ARG A 19 17.39 1.63 1.90
N ALA A 20 18.18 0.58 1.71
CA ALA A 20 18.72 -0.25 2.78
C ALA A 20 19.70 0.50 3.71
N GLU A 21 20.32 1.57 3.21
CA GLU A 21 21.28 2.41 3.90
C GLU A 21 20.66 3.55 4.74
N THR A 22 19.33 3.58 4.86
CA THR A 22 18.62 4.61 5.64
C THR A 22 18.98 4.51 7.13
N THR A 23 19.39 5.63 7.74
CA THR A 23 19.69 5.73 9.18
C THR A 23 18.90 6.86 9.82
N ILE A 24 18.84 6.88 11.15
CA ILE A 24 18.16 7.95 11.89
C ILE A 24 18.81 9.30 11.62
N GLU A 25 20.15 9.33 11.55
CA GLU A 25 20.93 10.53 11.31
C GLU A 25 20.69 11.08 9.90
N SER A 26 20.61 10.20 8.89
CA SER A 26 20.35 10.62 7.52
C SER A 26 18.93 11.18 7.38
N LEU A 27 17.95 10.59 8.05
CA LEU A 27 16.57 11.09 8.09
C LEU A 27 16.45 12.43 8.83
N ALA A 28 17.14 12.60 9.96
CA ALA A 28 17.13 13.83 10.74
C ALA A 28 17.74 15.03 10.00
N SER A 29 18.62 14.76 9.04
CA SER A 29 19.25 15.80 8.21
C SER A 29 18.34 16.36 7.11
N LEU A 30 17.22 15.70 6.81
CA LEU A 30 16.33 16.07 5.71
C LEU A 30 15.51 17.32 6.04
N ARG A 31 15.41 18.23 5.07
CA ARG A 31 14.55 19.41 5.18
C ARG A 31 13.08 19.04 4.99
N ALA A 32 12.21 19.80 5.62
CA ALA A 32 10.77 19.72 5.43
C ALA A 32 10.40 19.96 3.96
N ALA A 33 9.52 19.11 3.42
CA ALA A 33 9.19 19.10 1.99
C ALA A 33 8.01 20.03 1.63
N PHE A 34 7.10 20.27 2.58
CA PHE A 34 5.81 20.93 2.30
C PHE A 34 5.63 22.29 2.96
N THR A 35 6.17 22.47 4.18
CA THR A 35 6.06 23.72 4.95
C THR A 35 7.42 24.03 5.60
N LYS A 36 7.73 25.31 5.76
CA LYS A 36 9.06 25.76 6.21
C LYS A 36 9.45 25.19 7.58
N ASP A 37 8.49 25.15 8.51
CA ASP A 37 8.66 24.63 9.87
C ASP A 37 7.93 23.28 10.07
N GLY A 38 7.75 22.53 8.98
CA GLY A 38 7.05 21.25 8.98
C GLY A 38 7.90 20.08 9.47
N LEU A 39 7.23 18.98 9.84
CA LEU A 39 7.88 17.72 10.25
C LEU A 39 7.94 16.67 9.13
N VAL A 40 7.22 16.90 8.04
CA VAL A 40 7.11 15.95 6.93
C VAL A 40 8.25 16.19 5.94
N THR A 41 9.06 15.15 5.73
CA THR A 41 10.24 15.15 4.85
C THR A 41 10.10 14.05 3.80
N ALA A 42 10.95 14.09 2.77
CA ALA A 42 10.98 13.04 1.75
C ALA A 42 11.31 11.65 2.32
N GLY A 43 11.96 11.56 3.49
CA GLY A 43 12.35 10.30 4.12
C GLY A 43 11.27 9.66 4.99
N ASN A 44 10.27 10.43 5.44
CA ASN A 44 9.15 9.92 6.23
C ASN A 44 7.80 9.95 5.50
N SER A 45 7.84 10.27 4.21
CA SER A 45 6.67 10.27 3.31
C SER A 45 6.71 9.06 2.39
N SER A 46 5.54 8.70 1.85
CA SER A 46 5.48 7.72 0.76
C SER A 46 6.17 8.27 -0.50
N GLY A 47 6.81 7.37 -1.26
CA GLY A 47 7.32 7.68 -2.59
C GLY A 47 6.21 7.94 -3.60
N ILE A 48 6.62 8.43 -4.77
CA ILE A 48 5.81 8.39 -5.99
C ILE A 48 6.29 7.15 -6.75
N ASN A 49 5.40 6.19 -6.98
CA ASN A 49 5.74 4.88 -7.49
C ASN A 49 4.79 4.49 -8.64
N ASP A 50 5.33 3.75 -9.61
CA ASP A 50 4.57 3.18 -10.73
C ASP A 50 4.49 1.66 -10.58
N GLY A 51 3.29 1.09 -10.68
CA GLY A 51 3.08 -0.35 -10.50
C GLY A 51 1.67 -0.82 -10.84
N THR A 52 1.47 -2.15 -10.90
CA THR A 52 0.17 -2.78 -11.13
C THR A 52 0.03 -4.07 -10.33
N ALA A 53 -1.20 -4.40 -9.94
CA ALA A 53 -1.57 -5.64 -9.27
C ALA A 53 -2.95 -6.10 -9.74
N SER A 54 -3.22 -7.41 -9.67
CA SER A 54 -4.52 -7.98 -10.03
C SER A 54 -4.85 -9.16 -9.13
N LEU A 55 -6.14 -9.33 -8.84
CA LEU A 55 -6.68 -10.41 -8.01
C LEU A 55 -7.82 -11.10 -8.74
N VAL A 56 -7.91 -12.43 -8.60
CA VAL A 56 -9.06 -13.21 -9.07
C VAL A 56 -9.94 -13.49 -7.88
N LEU A 57 -11.21 -13.08 -7.96
CA LEU A 57 -12.21 -13.32 -6.93
C LEU A 57 -13.18 -14.41 -7.41
N ALA A 58 -13.54 -15.31 -6.50
CA ALA A 58 -14.45 -16.41 -6.77
C ALA A 58 -15.40 -16.61 -5.59
N ASN A 59 -16.61 -17.09 -5.89
CA ASN A 59 -17.56 -17.55 -4.88
C ASN A 59 -17.36 -19.04 -4.56
N SER A 60 -18.02 -19.55 -3.52
CA SER A 60 -17.88 -20.96 -3.09
C SER A 60 -18.21 -21.97 -4.20
N ALA A 61 -19.26 -21.73 -4.99
CA ALA A 61 -19.66 -22.62 -6.08
C ALA A 61 -18.58 -22.75 -7.17
N ALA A 62 -17.90 -21.65 -7.50
CA ALA A 62 -16.78 -21.66 -8.44
C ALA A 62 -15.57 -22.41 -7.86
N LEU A 63 -15.30 -22.29 -6.54
CA LEU A 63 -14.25 -23.05 -5.88
C LEU A 63 -14.49 -24.56 -5.95
N GLU A 64 -15.74 -25.01 -5.73
CA GLU A 64 -16.13 -26.42 -5.82
C GLU A 64 -16.02 -26.95 -7.25
N THR A 65 -16.52 -26.18 -8.23
CA THR A 65 -16.52 -26.57 -9.65
C THR A 65 -15.09 -26.67 -10.20
N HIS A 66 -14.26 -25.68 -9.89
CA HIS A 66 -12.89 -25.61 -10.41
C HIS A 66 -11.86 -26.31 -9.50
N LYS A 67 -12.27 -26.82 -8.33
CA LYS A 67 -11.43 -27.52 -7.35
C LYS A 67 -10.18 -26.74 -6.96
N VAL A 68 -10.33 -25.43 -6.77
CA VAL A 68 -9.23 -24.51 -6.41
C VAL A 68 -9.31 -24.13 -4.93
N ASN A 69 -8.16 -24.06 -4.27
CA ASN A 69 -8.06 -23.63 -2.88
C ASN A 69 -7.81 -22.10 -2.83
N PRO A 70 -8.68 -21.30 -2.19
CA PRO A 70 -8.48 -19.86 -2.11
C PRO A 70 -7.30 -19.51 -1.20
N LEU A 71 -6.59 -18.42 -1.51
CA LEU A 71 -5.52 -17.89 -0.64
C LEU A 71 -6.06 -17.22 0.63
N ALA A 72 -7.23 -16.57 0.51
CA ALA A 72 -7.90 -15.86 1.60
C ALA A 72 -9.39 -15.70 1.31
N ARG A 73 -10.16 -15.30 2.33
CA ARG A 73 -11.59 -14.96 2.24
C ARG A 73 -11.83 -13.52 2.68
N ILE A 74 -12.60 -12.75 1.91
CA ILE A 74 -13.04 -11.41 2.30
C ILE A 74 -14.18 -11.56 3.32
N ILE A 75 -13.95 -11.08 4.55
CA ILE A 75 -14.94 -11.17 5.65
C ILE A 75 -15.84 -9.93 5.69
N ALA A 76 -15.24 -8.75 5.52
CA ALA A 76 -15.94 -7.46 5.56
C ALA A 76 -15.11 -6.39 4.85
N TYR A 77 -15.76 -5.27 4.50
CA TYR A 77 -15.12 -4.03 4.05
C TYR A 77 -15.90 -2.84 4.60
N GLY A 78 -15.30 -1.66 4.66
CA GLY A 78 -15.94 -0.45 5.18
C GLY A 78 -15.41 0.84 4.56
N PHE A 79 -16.27 1.86 4.52
CA PHE A 79 -15.95 3.20 4.03
C PHE A 79 -16.40 4.22 5.08
N GLY A 80 -15.58 5.27 5.29
CA GLY A 80 -15.88 6.36 6.22
C GLY A 80 -15.55 7.70 5.60
N GLY A 81 -16.44 8.69 5.77
CA GLY A 81 -16.21 10.06 5.33
C GLY A 81 -15.61 10.91 6.45
N CYS A 82 -14.66 11.79 6.11
CA CYS A 82 -14.05 12.75 7.02
C CYS A 82 -13.99 14.15 6.38
N ARG A 83 -13.83 15.18 7.20
CA ARG A 83 -13.69 16.57 6.74
C ARG A 83 -12.37 16.73 5.99
N ARG A 84 -12.44 17.34 4.80
CA ARG A 84 -11.30 17.55 3.86
C ARG A 84 -10.05 18.22 4.47
N ALA A 85 -10.20 19.06 5.49
CA ALA A 85 -9.12 19.89 6.01
C ALA A 85 -8.26 19.23 7.10
N SER A 86 -8.73 18.13 7.71
CA SER A 86 -7.95 17.40 8.71
C SER A 86 -7.23 16.25 8.02
N TRP A 87 -5.90 16.38 7.90
CA TRP A 87 -4.98 15.27 7.60
C TRP A 87 -5.01 14.15 8.64
N ALA A 88 -5.77 14.36 9.71
CA ALA A 88 -5.82 13.51 10.86
C ALA A 88 -7.01 12.55 10.69
N TRP A 89 -6.65 11.27 10.57
CA TRP A 89 -7.55 10.12 10.59
C TRP A 89 -8.36 10.03 11.90
N ASP A 90 -7.96 10.78 12.92
CA ASP A 90 -8.60 10.89 14.24
C ASP A 90 -10.04 11.45 14.21
N GLN A 91 -10.38 12.26 13.20
CA GLN A 91 -11.72 12.82 13.00
C GLN A 91 -12.61 11.93 12.12
N CYS A 92 -12.03 10.88 11.51
CA CYS A 92 -12.82 9.91 10.77
C CYS A 92 -13.55 9.02 11.78
N PRO A 93 -14.88 8.83 11.67
CA PRO A 93 -15.56 7.86 12.52
C PRO A 93 -14.87 6.51 12.35
N PRO A 94 -14.48 5.83 13.45
CA PRO A 94 -13.78 4.57 13.34
C PRO A 94 -14.67 3.59 12.59
N VAL A 95 -14.12 2.96 11.55
CA VAL A 95 -14.75 1.77 10.98
C VAL A 95 -14.73 0.72 12.09
N LYS A 96 -15.86 0.53 12.77
CA LYS A 96 -16.01 -0.53 13.78
C LYS A 96 -15.96 -1.86 13.07
N TRP A 97 -14.76 -2.43 12.98
CA TRP A 97 -14.54 -3.79 12.53
C TRP A 97 -15.08 -4.74 13.61
N HIS A 98 -16.25 -5.33 13.36
CA HIS A 98 -16.65 -6.53 14.09
C HIS A 98 -15.90 -7.72 13.47
N TRP A 99 -14.77 -8.07 14.09
CA TRP A 99 -14.13 -9.36 13.87
C TRP A 99 -15.09 -10.45 14.33
N ASN A 100 -15.81 -11.07 13.40
CA ASN A 100 -16.59 -12.26 13.70
C ASN A 100 -15.65 -13.46 13.50
N GLU A 101 -15.20 -14.07 14.60
CA GLU A 101 -14.24 -15.19 14.64
C GLU A 101 -14.77 -16.51 14.07
N ARG A 102 -15.68 -16.47 13.10
CA ARG A 102 -16.16 -17.68 12.41
C ARG A 102 -15.60 -17.72 11.00
N ALA A 103 -14.41 -18.31 10.94
CA ALA A 103 -13.80 -18.88 9.75
C ALA A 103 -14.74 -19.91 9.12
#